data_AF-A0A9W8VZL3-F1
#
_entry.id   AF-A0A9W8VZL3-F1
#
_cell.length_a   1.000
_cell.length_b   1.000
_cell.length_c   1.000
_cell.angle_alpha   90.00
_cell.angle_beta   90.00
_cell.angle_gamma   90.00
#
_symmetry.space_group_name_H-M   'P 1'
#
loop_
_entity.id
_entity.type
_entity.pdbx_description
1 polymer ?
#
loop_
_entity_poly.entity_id
_entity_poly.type
_entity_poly.pdbx_seq_one_letter_code
_entity_poly.pdbx_strand_id
1 'polypeptide(L)'
;NTKSKLNGLKAKIWDFNQPAALTKWNKKYPGTGKNTAQHAFEQLTLVEQVFGYLTKPGVNKKLVAASTDVDDFLEDFESLYRKQYPKTPVLDLSELWTTFMRSLTKEMKAWTKRWLKYRADEMVKVWKAEAVKRLEAVGAARTPETAARALSYQKEALNIMEKAIEHQLIHAYQVDEFDEDDVFQ
;
A
#
# COMPACT_ATOMS: atom_id res chain seq x y z
N ASN A 1 -2.20 -20.40 -16.38
CA ASN A 1 -2.44 -21.33 -15.26
C ASN A 1 -3.23 -20.60 -14.19
N THR A 2 -4.46 -21.03 -13.96
CA THR A 2 -5.43 -20.56 -12.96
C THR A 2 -4.83 -20.46 -11.55
N LYS A 3 -3.74 -21.18 -11.22
CA LYS A 3 -2.93 -21.04 -9.98
C LYS A 3 -2.36 -19.63 -9.74
N SER A 4 -1.92 -18.87 -10.76
CA SER A 4 -1.36 -17.52 -10.56
C SER A 4 -2.46 -16.50 -10.27
N LYS A 5 -3.61 -16.64 -10.93
CA LYS A 5 -4.81 -15.84 -10.64
C LYS A 5 -5.40 -16.19 -9.27
N LEU A 6 -5.36 -17.46 -8.86
CA LEU A 6 -5.78 -17.91 -7.52
C LEU A 6 -4.79 -17.51 -6.40
N ASN A 7 -3.48 -17.42 -6.68
CA ASN A 7 -2.50 -16.85 -5.74
C ASN A 7 -2.63 -15.32 -5.62
N GLY A 8 -3.05 -14.64 -6.69
CA GLY A 8 -3.50 -13.24 -6.67
C GLY A 8 -4.84 -13.03 -5.93
N LEU A 9 -5.62 -14.10 -5.73
CA LEU A 9 -6.80 -14.14 -4.86
C LEU A 9 -6.46 -14.60 -3.42
N LYS A 10 -5.43 -15.41 -3.19
CA LYS A 10 -4.82 -15.60 -1.85
C LYS A 10 -4.25 -14.29 -1.29
N ALA A 11 -3.89 -13.38 -2.20
CA ALA A 11 -3.58 -12.01 -1.87
C ALA A 11 -4.80 -11.13 -1.52
N LYS A 12 -6.04 -11.56 -1.81
CA LYS A 12 -7.24 -10.92 -1.26
C LYS A 12 -7.45 -11.22 0.23
N ILE A 13 -6.64 -12.08 0.85
CA ILE A 13 -6.85 -12.52 2.24
C ILE A 13 -5.74 -12.05 3.19
N TRP A 14 -4.57 -11.56 2.71
CA TRP A 14 -3.27 -11.38 3.44
C TRP A 14 -3.28 -11.13 4.96
N ASP A 15 -3.71 -12.18 5.64
CA ASP A 15 -3.28 -12.64 6.94
C ASP A 15 -1.76 -12.91 6.86
N PHE A 16 -0.96 -11.88 7.20
CA PHE A 16 0.50 -11.95 7.36
C PHE A 16 1.36 -12.17 6.11
N ASN A 17 1.38 -11.18 5.23
CA ASN A 17 2.62 -10.45 4.98
C ASN A 17 2.36 -9.25 4.09
N GLN A 18 2.46 -8.10 4.73
CA GLN A 18 2.89 -6.82 4.17
C GLN A 18 3.57 -6.94 2.78
N PRO A 19 3.38 -5.96 1.87
CA PRO A 19 4.02 -5.90 0.54
C PRO A 19 5.49 -6.32 0.55
N ALA A 20 6.19 -5.99 1.64
CA ALA A 20 7.25 -6.83 2.17
C ALA A 20 7.00 -7.22 3.63
N ALA A 21 6.94 -8.53 3.90
CA ALA A 21 6.88 -9.14 5.23
C ALA A 21 7.73 -8.39 6.26
N LEU A 22 7.28 -8.22 7.50
CA LEU A 22 8.05 -7.50 8.53
C LEU A 22 9.49 -8.02 8.66
N THR A 23 9.66 -9.34 8.63
CA THR A 23 10.97 -10.02 8.61
C THR A 23 11.77 -9.75 7.34
N LYS A 24 11.14 -9.71 6.16
CA LYS A 24 11.80 -9.35 4.91
C LYS A 24 12.19 -7.88 4.90
N TRP A 25 11.34 -7.01 5.45
CA TRP A 25 11.62 -5.61 5.61
C TRP A 25 12.80 -5.41 6.53
N ASN A 26 12.73 -5.92 7.75
CA ASN A 26 13.80 -5.82 8.75
C ASN A 26 15.10 -6.54 8.34
N LYS A 27 15.09 -7.39 7.30
CA LYS A 27 16.31 -8.02 6.78
C LYS A 27 16.88 -7.31 5.55
N LYS A 28 16.03 -6.77 4.67
CA LYS A 28 16.44 -6.24 3.36
C LYS A 28 16.38 -4.71 3.25
N TYR A 29 15.61 -4.05 4.12
CA TYR A 29 15.27 -2.63 4.02
C TYR A 29 15.71 -1.72 5.19
N PRO A 30 16.24 -2.16 6.36
CA PRO A 30 16.75 -1.23 7.38
C PRO A 30 18.22 -0.84 7.16
N GLY A 31 18.86 -1.37 6.11
CA GLY A 31 20.25 -1.04 5.81
C GLY A 31 20.40 0.45 5.49
N THR A 32 21.41 1.11 6.05
CA THR A 32 21.75 2.51 5.78
C THR A 32 22.55 2.68 4.48
N GLY A 33 22.39 1.74 3.55
CA GLY A 33 22.95 1.81 2.20
C GLY A 33 21.96 2.45 1.23
N LYS A 34 22.47 3.24 0.28
CA LYS A 34 21.68 3.90 -0.76
C LYS A 34 20.74 2.95 -1.51
N ASN A 35 21.25 1.79 -1.95
CA ASN A 35 20.45 0.80 -2.69
C ASN A 35 19.32 0.23 -1.83
N THR A 36 19.57 0.07 -0.53
CA THR A 36 18.57 -0.42 0.42
C THR A 36 17.45 0.60 0.61
N ALA A 37 17.78 1.89 0.76
CA ALA A 37 16.79 2.97 0.80
C ALA A 37 15.99 3.06 -0.50
N GLN A 38 16.66 2.95 -1.65
CA GLN A 38 15.98 2.97 -2.94
C GLN A 38 14.92 1.87 -3.04
N HIS A 39 15.28 0.63 -2.68
CA HIS A 39 14.30 -0.46 -2.70
C HIS A 39 13.16 -0.26 -1.70
N ALA A 40 13.44 0.34 -0.54
CA ALA A 40 12.38 0.68 0.42
C ALA A 40 11.39 1.70 -0.19
N PHE A 41 11.89 2.74 -0.87
CA PHE A 41 11.04 3.71 -1.57
C PHE A 41 10.24 3.08 -2.71
N GLU A 42 10.84 2.17 -3.49
CA GLU A 42 10.12 1.44 -4.54
C GLU A 42 8.92 0.67 -3.96
N GLN A 43 9.05 0.07 -2.77
CA GLN A 43 7.93 -0.59 -2.11
C GLN A 43 6.87 0.40 -1.60
N LEU A 44 7.27 1.54 -1.04
CA LEU A 44 6.32 2.58 -0.61
C LEU A 44 5.51 3.10 -1.82
N THR A 45 6.19 3.48 -2.89
CA THR A 45 5.57 3.96 -4.13
C THR A 45 4.62 2.93 -4.73
N LEU A 46 5.00 1.64 -4.78
CA LEU A 46 4.13 0.60 -5.33
C LEU A 46 2.81 0.51 -4.57
N VAL A 47 2.86 0.63 -3.24
CA VAL A 47 1.69 0.53 -2.38
C VAL A 47 0.82 1.78 -2.47
N GLU A 48 1.43 2.97 -2.50
CA GLU A 48 0.75 4.25 -2.75
C GLU A 48 -0.02 4.22 -4.08
N GLN A 49 0.63 3.72 -5.13
CA GLN A 49 0.09 3.72 -6.49
C GLN A 49 -1.03 2.71 -6.74
N VAL A 50 -1.24 1.70 -5.87
CA VAL A 50 -2.34 0.74 -6.03
C VAL A 50 -3.68 1.48 -6.06
N PHE A 51 -3.92 2.36 -5.09
CA PHE A 51 -5.18 3.12 -5.02
C PHE A 51 -5.26 4.19 -6.11
N GLY A 52 -4.16 4.90 -6.38
CA GLY A 52 -4.10 5.83 -7.52
C GLY A 52 -4.27 5.17 -8.89
N TYR A 53 -4.00 3.86 -9.03
CA TYR A 53 -4.32 3.11 -10.25
C TYR A 53 -5.82 2.82 -10.35
N LEU A 54 -6.46 2.49 -9.23
CA LEU A 54 -7.90 2.21 -9.17
C LEU A 54 -8.75 3.46 -9.46
N THR A 55 -8.24 4.66 -9.19
CA THR A 55 -8.92 5.94 -9.50
C THR A 55 -8.80 6.37 -10.96
N LYS A 56 -7.96 5.72 -11.77
CA LYS A 56 -7.82 6.09 -13.19
C LYS A 56 -9.17 5.92 -13.90
N PRO A 57 -9.65 6.90 -14.69
CA PRO A 57 -11.01 6.88 -15.24
C PRO A 57 -11.38 5.58 -15.97
N GLY A 58 -10.48 5.05 -16.81
CA GLY A 58 -10.73 3.80 -17.53
C GLY A 58 -10.65 2.54 -16.68
N VAL A 59 -9.98 2.58 -15.53
CA VAL A 59 -9.91 1.47 -14.57
C VAL A 59 -11.12 1.52 -13.64
N ASN A 60 -11.39 2.68 -13.06
CA ASN A 60 -12.54 2.92 -12.19
C ASN A 60 -13.86 2.57 -12.92
N LYS A 61 -14.05 3.05 -14.16
CA LYS A 61 -15.23 2.68 -14.97
C LYS A 61 -15.42 1.17 -15.14
N LYS A 62 -14.32 0.42 -15.33
CA LYS A 62 -14.37 -1.04 -15.46
C LYS A 62 -14.66 -1.72 -14.12
N LEU A 63 -14.16 -1.14 -13.03
CA LEU A 63 -14.39 -1.66 -11.68
C LEU A 63 -15.86 -1.48 -11.28
N VAL A 64 -16.43 -0.30 -11.52
CA VAL A 64 -17.87 -0.02 -11.34
C VAL A 64 -18.69 -1.00 -12.17
N ALA A 65 -18.44 -1.10 -13.48
CA ALA A 65 -19.18 -2.01 -14.34
C ALA A 65 -19.10 -3.47 -13.89
N ALA A 66 -17.91 -3.94 -13.49
CA ALA A 66 -17.76 -5.30 -12.98
C ALA A 66 -18.45 -5.51 -11.62
N SER A 67 -18.56 -4.47 -10.79
CA SER A 67 -19.34 -4.53 -9.54
C SER A 67 -20.82 -4.66 -9.85
N THR A 68 -21.35 -3.83 -10.76
CA THR A 68 -22.73 -3.89 -11.24
C THR A 68 -23.06 -5.25 -11.85
N ASP A 69 -22.19 -5.81 -12.69
CA ASP A 69 -22.42 -7.14 -13.29
C ASP A 69 -22.56 -8.26 -12.23
N VAL A 70 -21.83 -8.16 -11.11
CA VAL A 70 -21.94 -9.11 -9.99
C VAL A 70 -23.21 -8.86 -9.20
N ASP A 71 -23.57 -7.60 -9.00
CA ASP A 71 -24.78 -7.18 -8.31
C ASP A 71 -26.04 -7.72 -9.02
N ASP A 72 -26.17 -7.42 -10.32
CA ASP A 72 -27.25 -7.90 -11.19
C ASP A 72 -27.33 -9.44 -11.18
N PHE A 73 -26.18 -10.12 -11.24
CA PHE A 73 -26.13 -11.58 -11.19
C PHE A 73 -26.67 -12.14 -9.88
N LEU A 74 -26.40 -11.48 -8.74
CA LEU A 74 -26.86 -11.92 -7.43
C LEU A 74 -28.37 -11.70 -7.25
N GLU A 75 -28.89 -10.58 -7.75
CA GLU A 75 -30.34 -10.33 -7.79
C GLU A 75 -31.07 -11.39 -8.65
N ASP A 76 -30.57 -11.65 -9.85
CA ASP A 76 -31.13 -12.65 -10.77
C ASP A 76 -31.07 -14.06 -10.18
N PHE A 77 -29.93 -14.42 -9.58
CA PHE A 77 -29.75 -15.71 -8.91
C PHE A 77 -30.75 -15.89 -7.78
N GLU A 78 -30.90 -14.89 -6.90
CA GLU A 78 -31.84 -14.97 -5.79
C GLU A 78 -33.30 -15.07 -6.27
N SER A 79 -33.66 -14.27 -7.29
CA SER A 79 -34.98 -14.31 -7.93
C SER A 79 -35.31 -15.70 -8.48
N LEU A 80 -34.36 -16.32 -9.22
CA LEU A 80 -34.51 -17.68 -9.75
C LEU A 80 -34.58 -18.73 -8.64
N TYR A 81 -33.72 -18.61 -7.63
CA TYR A 81 -33.67 -19.54 -6.50
C TYR A 81 -34.98 -19.54 -5.72
N ARG A 82 -35.57 -18.36 -5.47
CA ARG A 82 -36.86 -18.24 -4.78
C ARG A 82 -38.04 -18.72 -5.61
N LYS A 83 -37.98 -18.64 -6.94
CA LYS A 83 -38.97 -19.30 -7.82
C LYS A 83 -38.94 -20.83 -7.66
N GLN A 84 -37.75 -21.41 -7.54
CA GLN A 84 -37.58 -22.85 -7.33
C GLN A 84 -37.90 -23.28 -5.89
N TYR A 85 -37.63 -22.41 -4.91
CA TYR A 85 -37.83 -22.66 -3.48
C TYR A 85 -38.63 -21.53 -2.82
N PRO A 86 -39.97 -21.49 -2.98
CA PRO A 86 -40.81 -20.33 -2.59
C PRO A 86 -40.86 -20.04 -1.09
N LYS A 87 -40.46 -20.99 -0.24
CA LYS A 87 -40.40 -20.81 1.22
C LYS A 87 -39.10 -20.14 1.69
N THR A 88 -38.15 -19.93 0.79
CA THR A 88 -36.87 -19.27 1.12
C THR A 88 -37.14 -17.77 1.41
N PRO A 89 -36.67 -17.25 2.56
CA PRO A 89 -36.73 -15.82 2.83
C PRO A 89 -35.86 -15.03 1.84
N VAL A 90 -36.10 -13.73 1.74
CA VAL A 90 -35.18 -12.83 1.05
C VAL A 90 -33.88 -12.78 1.83
N LEU A 91 -32.76 -12.97 1.15
CA LEU A 91 -31.40 -12.96 1.69
C LEU A 91 -30.65 -11.68 1.34
N ASP A 92 -31.15 -10.89 0.37
CA ASP A 92 -30.56 -9.64 -0.09
C ASP A 92 -29.09 -9.84 -0.51
N LEU A 93 -28.85 -10.82 -1.38
CA LEU A 93 -27.49 -11.25 -1.74
C LEU A 93 -26.66 -10.14 -2.38
N SER A 94 -27.30 -9.28 -3.17
CA SER A 94 -26.70 -8.06 -3.75
C SER A 94 -26.23 -7.10 -2.63
N GLU A 95 -27.10 -6.76 -1.68
CA GLU A 95 -26.76 -5.86 -0.57
C GLU A 95 -25.65 -6.43 0.33
N LEU A 96 -25.68 -7.74 0.59
CA LEU A 96 -24.62 -8.42 1.33
C LEU A 96 -23.28 -8.31 0.61
N TRP A 97 -23.26 -8.46 -0.72
CA TRP A 97 -22.06 -8.33 -1.54
C TRP A 97 -21.51 -6.90 -1.54
N THR A 98 -22.33 -5.90 -1.83
CA THR A 98 -21.89 -4.50 -1.89
C THR A 98 -21.40 -4.04 -0.52
N THR A 99 -22.10 -4.40 0.56
CA THR A 99 -21.68 -4.12 1.94
C THR A 99 -20.36 -4.80 2.30
N PHE A 100 -20.19 -6.07 1.93
CA PHE A 100 -18.94 -6.78 2.14
C PHE A 100 -17.77 -6.10 1.40
N MET A 101 -17.95 -5.73 0.13
CA MET A 101 -16.91 -5.10 -0.68
C MET A 101 -16.55 -3.69 -0.18
N ARG A 102 -17.54 -2.89 0.23
CA ARG A 102 -17.31 -1.59 0.89
C ARG A 102 -16.50 -1.76 2.17
N SER A 103 -16.92 -2.67 3.06
CA SER A 103 -16.24 -2.89 4.34
C SER A 103 -14.82 -3.41 4.15
N LEU A 104 -14.63 -4.40 3.27
CA LEU A 104 -13.30 -4.93 2.95
C LEU A 104 -12.38 -3.82 2.43
N THR A 105 -12.89 -2.97 1.53
CA THR A 105 -12.06 -1.91 0.94
C THR A 105 -11.73 -0.81 1.95
N LYS A 106 -12.67 -0.45 2.83
CA LYS A 106 -12.43 0.44 3.98
C LYS A 106 -11.30 -0.06 4.86
N GLU A 107 -11.32 -1.35 5.20
CA GLU A 107 -10.25 -1.98 5.99
C GLU A 107 -8.91 -1.98 5.26
N MET A 108 -8.90 -2.31 3.96
CA MET A 108 -7.69 -2.28 3.12
C MET A 108 -7.08 -0.88 3.05
N LYS A 109 -7.88 0.17 2.87
CA LYS A 109 -7.43 1.58 2.89
C LYS A 109 -6.81 1.93 4.24
N ALA A 110 -7.54 1.67 5.32
CA ALA A 110 -7.10 1.98 6.67
C ALA A 110 -5.78 1.27 7.02
N TRP A 111 -5.67 -0.01 6.66
CA TRP A 111 -4.44 -0.77 6.84
C TRP A 111 -3.29 -0.22 6.00
N THR A 112 -3.53 0.12 4.73
CA THR A 112 -2.49 0.64 3.82
C THR A 112 -1.92 1.96 4.33
N LYS A 113 -2.78 2.87 4.79
CA LYS A 113 -2.36 4.14 5.40
C LYS A 113 -1.48 3.92 6.62
N ARG A 114 -1.90 3.03 7.53
CA ARG A 114 -1.10 2.67 8.72
C ARG A 114 0.25 2.07 8.32
N TRP A 115 0.26 1.19 7.32
CA TRP A 115 1.48 0.53 6.85
C TRP A 115 2.47 1.54 6.26
N LEU A 116 2.01 2.41 5.34
CA LEU A 116 2.85 3.42 4.71
C LEU A 116 3.39 4.42 5.75
N LYS A 117 2.52 4.93 6.63
CA LYS A 117 2.90 5.85 7.71
C LYS A 117 4.02 5.26 8.56
N TYR A 118 3.80 4.06 9.10
CA TYR A 118 4.77 3.40 9.97
C TYR A 118 6.14 3.23 9.29
N ARG A 119 6.15 2.83 8.02
CA ARG A 119 7.40 2.59 7.29
C ARG A 119 8.12 3.87 6.92
N ALA A 120 7.40 4.91 6.51
CA ALA A 120 7.98 6.23 6.27
C ALA A 120 8.56 6.81 7.57
N ASP A 121 7.82 6.74 8.68
CA ASP A 121 8.27 7.20 10.01
C ASP A 121 9.57 6.50 10.45
N GLU A 122 9.64 5.17 10.30
CA GLU A 122 10.84 4.40 10.62
C GLU A 122 12.03 4.76 9.71
N MET A 123 11.79 5.00 8.41
CA MET A 123 12.84 5.48 7.50
C MET A 123 13.35 6.86 7.92
N VAL A 124 12.47 7.82 8.24
CA VAL A 124 12.87 9.15 8.73
C VAL A 124 13.74 9.01 9.99
N LYS A 125 13.33 8.19 10.95
CA LYS A 125 14.07 7.96 12.19
C LYS A 125 15.48 7.40 11.93
N VAL A 126 15.58 6.35 11.12
CA VAL A 126 16.87 5.70 10.79
C VAL A 126 17.80 6.64 10.05
N TRP A 127 17.30 7.34 9.03
CA TRP A 127 18.13 8.19 8.19
C TRP A 127 18.50 9.52 8.86
N LYS A 128 17.67 10.02 9.78
CA LYS A 128 18.05 11.12 10.68
C LYS A 128 19.24 10.75 11.57
N ALA A 129 19.20 9.57 12.20
CA ALA A 129 20.30 9.09 13.04
C ALA A 129 21.58 8.88 12.21
N GLU A 130 21.45 8.31 11.01
CA GLU A 130 22.59 8.11 10.10
C GLU A 130 23.18 9.45 9.62
N ALA A 131 22.36 10.47 9.33
CA ALA A 131 22.83 11.80 8.94
C ALA A 131 23.66 12.46 10.06
N VAL A 132 23.22 12.35 11.32
CA VAL A 132 23.98 12.84 12.49
C VAL A 132 25.30 12.11 12.62
N LYS A 133 25.29 10.77 12.59
CA LYS A 133 26.52 9.96 12.66
C LYS A 133 27.52 10.30 11.55
N ARG A 134 27.04 10.53 10.33
CA ARG A 134 27.89 10.93 9.20
C ARG A 134 28.43 12.35 9.35
N LEU A 135 27.68 13.26 9.97
CA LEU A 135 28.16 14.60 10.30
C LEU A 135 29.28 14.57 11.34
N GLU A 136 29.15 13.76 12.39
CA GLU A 136 30.21 13.55 13.39
C GLU A 136 31.50 13.03 12.73
N ALA A 137 31.38 12.13 11.75
CA ALA A 137 32.52 11.63 10.98
C ALA A 137 33.22 12.71 10.14
N VAL A 138 32.50 13.77 9.71
CA VAL A 138 33.12 14.94 9.07
C VAL A 138 34.01 15.67 10.07
N GLY A 139 33.51 15.91 11.30
CA GLY A 139 34.26 16.59 12.35
C GLY A 139 35.47 15.80 12.87
N ALA A 140 35.42 14.47 12.80
CA ALA A 140 36.51 13.57 13.20
C ALA A 140 37.54 13.30 12.09
N ALA A 141 37.33 13.81 10.87
CA ALA A 141 38.20 13.54 9.73
C ALA A 141 39.59 14.18 9.91
N ARG A 142 40.64 13.42 9.57
CA ARG A 142 42.04 13.86 9.73
C ARG A 142 42.62 14.53 8.48
N THR A 143 41.96 14.38 7.34
CA THR A 143 42.39 14.98 6.06
C THR A 143 41.23 15.62 5.32
N PRO A 144 41.48 16.61 4.45
CA PRO A 144 40.44 17.22 3.62
C PRO A 144 39.67 16.21 2.75
N GLU A 145 40.34 15.18 2.22
CA GLU A 145 39.72 14.17 1.35
C GLU A 145 38.76 13.28 2.14
N THR A 146 39.15 12.88 3.35
CA THR A 146 38.30 12.08 4.24
C THR A 146 37.10 12.89 4.75
N ALA A 147 37.29 14.18 5.04
CA ALA A 147 36.21 15.10 5.39
C ALA A 147 35.22 15.29 4.23
N ALA A 148 35.71 15.51 3.01
CA ALA A 148 34.88 15.68 1.82
C ALA A 148 34.04 14.42 1.51
N ARG A 149 34.64 13.23 1.65
CA ARG A 149 33.92 11.96 1.47
C ARG A 149 32.83 11.75 2.54
N ALA A 150 33.14 12.02 3.80
CA ALA A 150 32.16 11.94 4.88
C ALA A 150 31.00 12.93 4.66
N LEU A 151 31.30 14.15 4.19
CA LEU A 151 30.30 15.16 3.86
C LEU A 151 29.39 14.72 2.71
N SER A 152 29.96 14.08 1.68
CA SER A 152 29.16 13.50 0.58
C SER A 152 28.18 12.44 1.09
N TYR A 153 28.63 11.54 1.97
CA TYR A 153 27.74 10.55 2.58
C TYR A 153 26.69 11.19 3.50
N GLN A 154 27.03 12.27 4.22
CA GLN A 154 26.08 13.00 5.05
C GLN A 154 24.96 13.62 4.21
N LYS A 155 25.30 14.26 3.08
CA LYS A 155 24.33 14.81 2.13
C LYS A 155 23.43 13.71 1.55
N GLU A 156 23.98 12.55 1.23
CA GLU A 156 23.19 11.40 0.77
C GLU A 156 22.16 10.97 1.82
N ALA A 157 22.55 10.88 3.09
CA ALA A 157 21.64 10.50 4.17
C ALA A 157 20.53 11.54 4.39
N LEU A 158 20.84 12.83 4.26
CA LEU A 158 19.85 13.90 4.31
C LEU A 158 18.84 13.79 3.15
N ASN A 159 19.31 13.62 1.91
CA ASN A 159 18.42 13.46 0.76
C ASN A 159 17.46 12.27 0.92
N ILE A 160 17.97 11.16 1.47
CA ILE A 160 17.13 9.98 1.74
C ILE A 160 16.12 10.28 2.86
N MET A 161 16.52 10.97 3.92
CA MET A 161 15.62 11.39 4.99
C MET A 161 14.50 12.31 4.45
N GLU A 162 14.85 13.30 3.63
CA GLU A 162 13.89 14.23 3.01
C GLU A 162 12.88 13.48 2.14
N LYS A 163 13.34 12.54 1.30
CA LYS A 163 12.43 11.71 0.51
C LYS A 163 11.51 10.85 1.39
N ALA A 164 11.99 10.34 2.52
CA ALA A 164 11.12 9.63 3.46
C ALA A 164 10.06 10.54 4.08
N ILE A 165 10.38 11.81 4.34
CA ILE A 165 9.42 12.83 4.77
C ILE A 165 8.38 13.09 3.67
N GLU A 166 8.78 13.18 2.41
CA GLU A 166 7.83 13.35 1.29
C GLU A 166 6.79 12.21 1.24
N HIS A 167 7.25 10.95 1.33
CA HIS A 167 6.35 9.80 1.45
C HIS A 167 5.46 9.89 2.71
N GLN A 168 6.02 10.34 3.84
CA GLN A 168 5.25 10.59 5.06
C GLN A 168 4.19 11.69 4.90
N LEU A 169 4.35 12.64 3.98
CA LEU A 169 3.34 13.66 3.72
C LEU A 169 2.29 13.18 2.70
N ILE A 170 2.68 12.35 1.75
CA ILE A 170 1.84 11.94 0.60
C ILE A 170 1.06 10.63 0.85
N HIS A 171 1.49 9.77 1.79
CA HIS A 171 0.95 8.41 1.95
C HIS A 171 -0.57 8.26 2.13
N ALA A 172 -1.27 9.30 2.58
CA ALA A 172 -2.72 9.27 2.73
C ALA A 172 -3.45 9.70 1.45
N TYR A 173 -2.86 10.60 0.65
CA TYR A 173 -3.55 11.30 -0.42
C TYR A 173 -4.09 10.34 -1.50
N GLN A 174 -3.23 9.51 -2.09
CA GLN A 174 -3.64 8.59 -3.15
C GLN A 174 -4.54 7.46 -2.66
N VAL A 175 -4.43 7.10 -1.37
CA VAL A 175 -5.30 6.09 -0.75
C VAL A 175 -6.69 6.67 -0.49
N ASP A 176 -6.77 7.94 -0.14
CA ASP A 176 -8.02 8.64 0.18
C ASP A 176 -8.82 9.04 -1.07
N GLU A 177 -8.16 9.22 -2.22
CA GLU A 177 -8.84 9.51 -3.51
C GLU A 177 -9.75 8.37 -4.00
N PHE A 178 -9.46 7.11 -3.63
CA PHE A 178 -10.31 6.00 -4.02
C PHE A 178 -11.57 5.98 -3.17
N ASP A 179 -12.74 6.15 -3.78
CA ASP A 179 -14.03 6.09 -3.09
C ASP A 179 -14.70 4.72 -3.30
N GLU A 180 -14.66 3.88 -2.26
CA GLU A 180 -15.33 2.59 -2.25
C GLU A 180 -16.86 2.69 -2.28
N ASP A 181 -17.43 3.78 -1.78
CA ASP A 181 -18.89 3.96 -1.74
C ASP A 181 -19.43 4.37 -3.12
N ASP A 182 -18.61 5.03 -3.96
CA ASP A 182 -18.91 5.29 -5.37
C ASP A 182 -18.80 4.01 -6.24
N VAL A 183 -17.85 3.13 -5.90
CA VAL A 183 -17.56 1.93 -6.71
C VAL A 183 -18.50 0.78 -6.42
N PHE A 184 -18.86 0.58 -5.15
CA PHE A 184 -19.67 -0.56 -4.68
C PHE A 184 -21.02 -0.05 -4.17
N GLN A 185 -21.81 0.53 -5.07
CA GLN A 185 -23.20 0.94 -4.81
C GLN A 185 -24.12 -0.27 -4.77
#